data_AF-A0AAE0KJA7-F1
#
_entry.id   AF-A0AAE0KJA7-F1
#
_cell.length_a   1.000
_cell.length_b   1.000
_cell.length_c   1.000
_cell.angle_alpha   90.00
_cell.angle_beta   90.00
_cell.angle_gamma   90.00
#
_symmetry.space_group_name_H-M   'P 1'
#
loop_
_entity.id
_entity.type
_entity.pdbx_description
1 polymer ?
#
loop_
_entity_poly.entity_id
_entity_poly.type
_entity_poly.pdbx_seq_one_letter_code
_entity_poly.pdbx_strand_id
1 'polypeptide(L)'
;MSSTLALATGMVLPQLVGAKAASERASVAWINPCIFLPHKPIEPITITWTMGSSDNDCLYQPPVDTSEMSITERGLTCKYLDIVSTSEGGDCRRRSSKWGLSYNTTSPGSEDISGSAVSAWSNGPKKSEISVTGSTSSPGTSICEGEYLCENRRMEWKRSRHGQVWIIFRPFAARPRYTNPPQTEPNILDDDL
;
A
#
# COMPACT_ATOMS: atom_id res chain seq x y z
N MET A 1 -17.84 63.13 -16.86
CA MET A 1 -17.58 62.39 -15.61
C MET A 1 -18.14 60.99 -15.80
N SER A 2 -17.26 60.02 -16.06
CA SER A 2 -17.63 58.67 -16.49
C SER A 2 -17.73 57.76 -15.27
N SER A 3 -18.90 57.17 -15.04
CA SER A 3 -19.12 56.16 -13.99
C SER A 3 -18.80 54.77 -14.55
N THR A 4 -17.84 54.07 -13.94
CA THR A 4 -17.54 52.67 -14.25
C THR A 4 -18.22 51.78 -13.22
N LEU A 5 -19.25 51.04 -13.64
CA LEU A 5 -19.86 49.96 -12.88
C LEU A 5 -18.96 48.71 -13.01
N ALA A 6 -18.41 48.21 -11.90
CA ALA A 6 -17.75 46.91 -11.86
C ALA A 6 -18.75 45.85 -11.35
N LEU A 7 -19.16 44.94 -12.24
CA LEU A 7 -19.97 43.77 -11.91
C LEU A 7 -19.06 42.72 -11.25
N ALA A 8 -19.21 42.51 -9.94
CA ALA A 8 -18.54 41.43 -9.23
C ALA A 8 -19.32 40.13 -9.46
N THR A 9 -18.86 39.31 -10.41
CA THR A 9 -19.31 37.93 -10.59
C THR A 9 -18.76 37.08 -9.45
N GLY A 10 -19.59 36.82 -8.45
CA GLY A 10 -19.30 35.82 -7.42
C GLY A 10 -19.25 34.43 -8.04
N MET A 11 -18.06 33.84 -8.14
CA MET A 11 -17.90 32.40 -8.38
C MET A 11 -18.37 31.65 -7.15
N VAL A 12 -19.55 31.03 -7.24
CA VAL A 12 -19.99 30.01 -6.29
C VAL A 12 -19.22 28.73 -6.62
N LEU A 13 -18.21 28.39 -5.80
CA LEU A 13 -17.60 27.07 -5.86
C LEU A 13 -18.67 26.02 -5.48
N PRO A 14 -18.91 24.99 -6.32
CA PRO A 14 -19.76 23.88 -5.92
C PRO A 14 -19.09 23.16 -4.75
N GLN A 15 -19.72 23.20 -3.57
CA GLN A 15 -19.34 22.34 -2.46
C GLN A 15 -19.65 20.90 -2.86
N LEU A 16 -18.60 20.11 -3.10
CA LEU A 16 -18.67 18.66 -3.18
C LEU A 16 -19.17 18.12 -1.83
N VAL A 17 -20.49 17.92 -1.75
CA VAL A 17 -21.15 17.19 -0.68
C VAL A 17 -20.67 15.73 -0.75
N GLY A 18 -19.83 15.31 0.19
CA GLY A 18 -19.42 13.90 0.29
C GLY A 18 -18.15 13.62 1.09
N ALA A 19 -17.23 14.58 1.21
CA ALA A 19 -16.06 14.40 2.07
C ALA A 19 -16.44 14.72 3.52
N LYS A 20 -16.78 13.71 4.33
CA LYS A 20 -16.64 13.84 5.79
C LYS A 20 -15.21 14.33 6.03
N ALA A 21 -15.07 15.54 6.56
CA ALA A 21 -13.77 16.16 6.78
C ALA A 21 -12.82 15.16 7.43
N ALA A 22 -11.83 14.70 6.67
CA ALA A 22 -10.73 13.94 7.24
C ALA A 22 -10.11 14.84 8.31
N SER A 23 -10.11 14.36 9.56
CA SER A 23 -9.45 15.05 10.66
C SER A 23 -8.03 15.43 10.23
N GLU A 24 -7.54 16.63 10.56
CA GLU A 24 -6.13 17.08 10.35
C GLU A 24 -5.08 16.16 11.01
N ARG A 25 -5.54 15.08 11.66
CA ARG A 25 -4.75 14.06 12.31
C ARG A 25 -4.69 12.72 11.58
N ALA A 26 -5.48 12.53 10.53
CA ALA A 26 -5.48 11.32 9.75
C ALA A 26 -4.20 11.19 8.91
N SER A 27 -3.70 9.96 8.80
CA SER A 27 -2.76 9.59 7.74
C SER A 27 -3.59 9.52 6.49
N VAL A 28 -3.17 10.20 5.43
CA VAL A 28 -3.81 10.14 4.12
C VAL A 28 -2.72 9.76 3.13
N ALA A 29 -2.99 8.77 2.28
CA ALA A 29 -2.06 8.38 1.23
C ALA A 29 -2.76 7.92 -0.05
N TRP A 30 -2.17 8.28 -1.17
CA TRP A 30 -2.50 7.74 -2.49
C TRP A 30 -1.83 6.37 -2.66
N ILE A 31 -2.63 5.37 -3.03
CA ILE A 31 -2.17 3.98 -3.13
C ILE A 31 -1.97 3.61 -4.60
N ASN A 32 -0.74 3.21 -4.92
CA ASN A 32 -0.29 2.80 -6.25
C ASN A 32 0.31 1.39 -6.18
N PRO A 33 -0.50 0.32 -6.17
CA PRO A 33 0.07 -1.01 -6.24
C PRO A 33 0.74 -1.29 -7.57
N CYS A 34 1.76 -2.14 -7.50
CA CYS A 34 2.55 -2.54 -8.64
C CYS A 34 2.82 -4.03 -8.63
N ILE A 35 2.91 -4.60 -9.82
CA ILE A 35 3.41 -5.96 -10.05
C ILE A 35 4.74 -5.84 -10.77
N PHE A 36 5.76 -6.54 -10.28
CA PHE A 36 7.01 -6.70 -10.98
C PHE A 36 7.09 -8.08 -11.64
N LEU A 37 7.23 -8.10 -12.97
CA LEU A 37 7.49 -9.32 -13.73
C LEU A 37 8.93 -9.31 -14.27
N PRO A 38 9.76 -10.34 -13.96
CA PRO A 38 11.12 -10.41 -14.49
C PRO A 38 11.14 -10.72 -16.00
N HIS A 39 10.07 -11.33 -16.52
CA HIS A 39 9.93 -11.74 -17.90
C HIS A 39 8.65 -11.16 -18.49
N LYS A 40 8.67 -10.94 -19.81
CA LYS A 40 7.50 -10.49 -20.56
C LYS A 40 6.52 -11.67 -20.61
N PRO A 41 5.23 -11.46 -20.29
CA PRO A 41 4.27 -12.55 -20.35
C PRO A 41 3.98 -12.92 -21.82
N ILE A 42 3.70 -14.20 -22.07
CA ILE A 42 3.41 -14.70 -23.43
C ILE A 42 2.10 -14.10 -23.94
N GLU A 43 1.11 -14.02 -23.06
CA GLU A 43 -0.17 -13.34 -23.28
C GLU A 43 -0.35 -12.23 -22.25
N PRO A 44 -1.14 -11.17 -22.54
CA PRO A 44 -1.45 -10.15 -21.55
C PRO A 44 -2.05 -10.73 -20.27
N ILE A 45 -1.50 -10.35 -19.12
CA ILE A 45 -2.02 -10.76 -17.81
C ILE A 45 -2.98 -9.68 -17.32
N THR A 46 -4.22 -10.03 -16.99
CA THR A 46 -5.14 -9.14 -16.28
C THR A 46 -4.99 -9.35 -14.78
N ILE A 47 -4.69 -8.27 -14.06
CA ILE A 47 -4.64 -8.22 -12.60
C ILE A 47 -5.94 -7.62 -12.12
N THR A 48 -6.65 -8.30 -11.22
CA THR A 48 -7.78 -7.70 -10.50
C THR A 48 -7.36 -7.42 -9.07
N TRP A 49 -7.32 -6.14 -8.73
CA TRP A 49 -7.05 -5.65 -7.39
C TRP A 49 -8.33 -5.67 -6.56
N THR A 50 -8.22 -6.08 -5.31
CA THR A 50 -9.28 -5.95 -4.31
C THR A 50 -8.77 -5.10 -3.16
N MET A 51 -9.41 -3.95 -2.96
CA MET A 51 -9.06 -3.06 -1.85
C MET A 51 -9.76 -3.47 -0.57
N GLY A 52 -9.01 -3.54 0.51
CA GLY A 52 -9.49 -3.94 1.81
C GLY A 52 -9.47 -5.44 2.07
N SER A 53 -9.75 -5.79 3.32
CA SER A 53 -9.79 -7.16 3.83
C SER A 53 -10.67 -7.23 5.08
N SER A 54 -10.95 -8.44 5.56
CA SER A 54 -11.61 -8.65 6.86
C SER A 54 -10.82 -8.09 8.05
N ASP A 55 -9.51 -7.89 7.88
CA ASP A 55 -8.61 -7.37 8.91
C ASP A 55 -8.53 -5.83 8.91
N ASN A 56 -9.32 -5.16 8.06
CA ASN A 56 -9.37 -3.71 8.02
C ASN A 56 -9.87 -3.16 9.36
N ASP A 57 -9.09 -2.26 9.95
CA ASP A 57 -9.41 -1.67 11.26
C ASP A 57 -9.03 -0.19 11.26
N CYS A 58 -9.87 0.63 11.87
CA CYS A 58 -9.60 2.05 12.09
C CYS A 58 -9.22 2.87 10.84
N LEU A 59 -9.93 2.68 9.73
CA LEU A 59 -9.80 3.47 8.51
C LEU A 59 -11.09 4.23 8.21
N TYR A 60 -10.96 5.41 7.59
CA TYR A 60 -12.04 5.94 6.77
C TYR A 60 -11.99 5.17 5.45
N GLN A 61 -12.84 4.16 5.36
CA GLN A 61 -12.91 3.24 4.23
C GLN A 61 -13.16 4.00 2.92
N PRO A 62 -12.33 3.84 1.87
CA PRO A 62 -12.88 3.66 0.54
C PRO A 62 -13.65 2.33 0.49
N PRO A 63 -14.70 2.19 -0.34
CA PRO A 63 -15.43 0.93 -0.49
C PRO A 63 -14.47 -0.23 -0.82
N VAL A 64 -14.87 -1.47 -0.49
CA VAL A 64 -14.26 -2.66 -1.11
C VAL A 64 -14.60 -2.55 -2.60
N ASP A 65 -13.66 -2.03 -3.35
CA ASP A 65 -13.78 -1.83 -4.78
C ASP A 65 -12.73 -2.67 -5.49
N THR A 66 -13.09 -3.13 -6.68
CA THR A 66 -12.22 -3.94 -7.52
C THR A 66 -11.77 -3.12 -8.72
N SER A 67 -10.50 -3.25 -9.07
CA SER A 67 -9.93 -2.50 -10.19
C SER A 67 -9.01 -3.37 -11.01
N GLU A 68 -9.07 -3.24 -12.33
CA GLU A 68 -8.28 -4.08 -13.23
C GLU A 68 -7.05 -3.35 -13.80
N MET A 69 -5.95 -4.08 -13.99
CA MET A 69 -4.72 -3.59 -14.63
C MET A 69 -4.19 -4.68 -15.56
N SER A 70 -3.89 -4.34 -16.82
CA SER A 70 -3.26 -5.29 -17.76
C SER A 70 -1.74 -5.11 -17.77
N ILE A 71 -1.01 -6.23 -17.82
CA ILE A 71 0.44 -6.26 -17.94
C ILE A 71 0.81 -6.98 -19.24
N THR A 72 1.49 -6.26 -20.13
CA THR A 72 1.91 -6.74 -21.45
C THR A 72 3.42 -6.79 -21.61
N GLU A 73 4.17 -6.18 -20.69
CA GLU A 73 5.63 -6.07 -20.74
C GLU A 73 6.28 -6.57 -19.45
N ARG A 74 7.57 -6.86 -19.52
CA ARG A 74 8.39 -7.10 -18.32
C ARG A 74 8.62 -5.80 -17.56
N GLY A 75 8.96 -5.93 -16.28
CA GLY A 75 9.31 -4.81 -15.42
C GLY A 75 8.22 -4.50 -14.41
N LEU A 76 8.23 -3.27 -13.91
CA LEU A 76 7.26 -2.77 -12.95
C LEU A 76 6.08 -2.18 -13.71
N THR A 77 4.86 -2.62 -13.37
CA THR A 77 3.62 -2.00 -13.86
C THR A 77 2.78 -1.62 -12.66
N CYS A 78 2.43 -0.33 -12.58
CA CYS A 78 1.69 0.24 -11.46
C CYS A 78 0.34 0.82 -11.92
N LYS A 79 -0.60 0.89 -11.00
CA LYS A 79 -1.89 1.57 -11.21
C LYS A 79 -2.25 2.35 -9.96
N TYR A 80 -2.70 3.60 -10.13
CA TYR A 80 -3.37 4.31 -9.06
C TYR A 80 -4.73 3.67 -8.76
N LEU A 81 -4.96 3.29 -7.50
CA LEU A 81 -6.24 2.75 -7.07
C LEU A 81 -7.10 3.82 -6.40
N ASP A 82 -6.71 4.25 -5.21
CA ASP A 82 -7.49 5.19 -4.41
C ASP A 82 -6.67 5.84 -3.29
N ILE A 83 -7.33 6.68 -2.50
CA ILE A 83 -6.84 7.30 -1.28
C ILE A 83 -7.26 6.45 -0.07
N VAL A 84 -6.29 6.04 0.73
CA VAL A 84 -6.53 5.44 2.05
C VAL A 84 -6.31 6.48 3.13
N SER A 85 -7.22 6.52 4.11
CA SER A 85 -7.03 7.37 5.28
C SER A 85 -7.41 6.69 6.60
N THR A 86 -6.69 7.04 7.66
CA THR A 86 -6.95 6.48 9.00
C THR A 86 -8.12 7.19 9.68
N SER A 87 -8.91 6.43 10.43
CA SER A 87 -9.95 6.98 11.30
C SER A 87 -9.36 7.42 12.62
N GLU A 88 -9.73 8.62 13.06
CA GLU A 88 -9.31 9.20 14.34
C GLU A 88 -10.49 9.30 15.34
N GLY A 89 -11.62 8.66 15.01
CA GLY A 89 -12.81 8.64 15.85
C GLY A 89 -12.76 7.56 16.93
N GLY A 90 -13.29 7.86 18.12
CA GLY A 90 -13.45 6.88 19.21
C GLY A 90 -12.16 6.15 19.58
N ASP A 91 -12.24 4.81 19.66
CA ASP A 91 -11.13 3.94 20.04
C ASP A 91 -9.98 3.90 19.02
N CYS A 92 -10.23 4.35 17.79
CA CYS A 92 -9.22 4.37 16.74
C CYS A 92 -8.12 5.42 16.96
N ARG A 93 -8.40 6.46 17.78
CA ARG A 93 -7.40 7.50 18.11
C ARG A 93 -6.15 6.96 18.82
N ARG A 94 -6.25 5.79 19.46
CA ARG A 94 -5.16 5.18 20.25
C ARG A 94 -4.62 3.89 19.64
N ARG A 95 -5.13 3.48 18.48
CA ARG A 95 -4.81 2.20 17.85
C ARG A 95 -4.15 2.44 16.49
N SER A 96 -3.27 1.54 16.10
CA SER A 96 -2.79 1.50 14.71
C SER A 96 -3.91 1.02 13.81
N SER A 97 -4.08 1.65 12.66
CA SER A 97 -5.03 1.19 11.65
C SER A 97 -4.43 0.05 10.85
N LYS A 98 -5.29 -0.81 10.30
CA LYS A 98 -4.89 -1.91 9.44
C LYS A 98 -5.64 -1.83 8.13
N TRP A 99 -4.93 -2.03 7.03
CA TRP A 99 -5.50 -2.06 5.68
C TRP A 99 -4.94 -3.24 4.89
N GLY A 100 -5.83 -4.01 4.28
CA GLY A 100 -5.49 -5.08 3.34
C GLY A 100 -5.58 -4.63 1.88
N LEU A 101 -4.76 -5.24 1.04
CA LEU A 101 -4.82 -5.17 -0.41
C LEU A 101 -4.52 -6.56 -0.95
N SER A 102 -5.28 -7.03 -1.93
CA SER A 102 -4.97 -8.27 -2.62
C SER A 102 -5.10 -8.13 -4.13
N TYR A 103 -4.54 -9.10 -4.84
CA TYR A 103 -4.77 -9.29 -6.26
C TYR A 103 -4.87 -10.77 -6.60
N ASN A 104 -5.58 -11.03 -7.69
CA ASN A 104 -5.46 -12.25 -8.46
C ASN A 104 -5.11 -11.90 -9.91
N THR A 105 -4.64 -12.89 -10.65
CA THR A 105 -4.43 -12.75 -12.08
C THR A 105 -5.38 -13.65 -12.84
N THR A 106 -5.72 -13.25 -14.05
CA THR A 106 -6.36 -14.13 -15.03
C THR A 106 -5.59 -14.02 -16.32
N SER A 107 -5.13 -15.16 -16.85
CA SER A 107 -4.44 -15.22 -18.13
C SER A 107 -4.64 -16.60 -18.77
N PRO A 108 -5.03 -16.69 -20.05
CA PRO A 108 -5.17 -17.98 -20.72
C PRO A 108 -3.82 -18.70 -20.78
N GLY A 109 -3.78 -19.96 -20.34
CA GLY A 109 -2.60 -20.82 -20.48
C GLY A 109 -1.42 -20.54 -19.54
N SER A 110 -1.59 -19.71 -18.51
CA SER A 110 -0.58 -19.49 -17.46
C SER A 110 -1.09 -19.90 -16.08
N GLU A 111 -0.19 -20.14 -15.14
CA GLU A 111 -0.57 -20.32 -13.73
C GLU A 111 -1.19 -19.05 -13.16
N ASP A 112 -2.32 -19.19 -12.46
CA ASP A 112 -2.94 -18.08 -11.74
C ASP A 112 -2.03 -17.66 -10.58
N ILE A 113 -1.56 -16.42 -10.65
CA ILE A 113 -0.77 -15.78 -9.61
C ILE A 113 -1.72 -14.99 -8.71
N SER A 114 -1.44 -14.99 -7.41
CA SER A 114 -2.16 -14.15 -6.47
C SER A 114 -1.25 -13.65 -5.38
N GLY A 115 -1.67 -12.58 -4.72
CA GLY A 115 -0.97 -12.10 -3.55
C GLY A 115 -1.77 -11.11 -2.72
N SER A 116 -1.28 -10.87 -1.51
CA SER A 116 -1.88 -9.96 -0.57
C SER A 116 -0.83 -9.18 0.20
N ALA A 117 -1.20 -7.99 0.66
CA ALA A 117 -0.43 -7.18 1.57
C ALA A 117 -1.36 -6.69 2.67
N VAL A 118 -0.99 -6.92 3.92
CA VAL A 118 -1.63 -6.25 5.06
C VAL A 118 -0.65 -5.20 5.56
N SER A 119 -1.17 -4.00 5.77
CA SER A 119 -0.38 -2.84 6.16
C SER A 119 -0.91 -2.26 7.48
N ALA A 120 0.02 -1.92 8.37
CA ALA A 120 -0.25 -1.19 9.60
C ALA A 120 0.07 0.28 9.37
N TRP A 121 -0.81 1.15 9.87
CA TRP A 121 -0.73 2.60 9.71
C TRP A 121 -0.72 3.28 11.07
N SER A 122 0.07 4.34 11.20
CA SER A 122 0.11 5.12 12.43
C SER A 122 0.33 6.61 12.18
N ASN A 123 -0.24 7.43 13.06
CA ASN A 123 -0.07 8.88 13.08
C ASN A 123 0.67 9.32 14.32
N GLY A 124 1.94 9.65 14.15
CA GLY A 124 2.72 10.36 15.14
C GLY A 124 2.47 11.88 15.09
N PRO A 125 2.96 12.63 16.09
CA PRO A 125 2.82 14.09 16.13
C PRO A 125 3.50 14.80 14.96
N LYS A 126 4.57 14.22 14.39
CA LYS A 126 5.36 14.82 13.31
C LYS A 126 5.24 14.10 11.97
N LYS A 127 4.89 12.82 11.99
CA LYS A 127 4.98 11.93 10.83
C LYS A 127 3.84 10.93 10.82
N SER A 128 3.49 10.53 9.62
CA SER A 128 2.62 9.41 9.30
C SER A 128 3.48 8.25 8.82
N GLU A 129 3.02 7.03 9.03
CA GLU A 129 3.77 5.82 8.72
C GLU A 129 2.87 4.72 8.20
N ILE A 130 3.40 3.95 7.25
CA ILE A 130 2.86 2.67 6.79
C ILE A 130 3.94 1.60 6.90
N SER A 131 3.56 0.38 7.28
CA SER A 131 4.43 -0.79 7.22
C SER A 131 3.68 -2.04 6.78
N VAL A 132 4.28 -2.90 5.95
CA VAL A 132 3.68 -4.18 5.53
C VAL A 132 4.02 -5.27 6.54
N THR A 133 2.99 -5.91 7.08
CA THR A 133 3.14 -6.97 8.08
C THR A 133 3.59 -8.28 7.42
N GLY A 134 4.78 -8.77 7.80
CA GLY A 134 5.50 -9.84 7.08
C GLY A 134 4.85 -11.22 7.08
N SER A 135 4.14 -11.60 8.14
CA SER A 135 3.53 -12.94 8.22
C SER A 135 2.25 -13.10 7.42
N THR A 136 1.59 -11.99 7.07
CA THR A 136 0.28 -11.97 6.41
C THR A 136 0.32 -11.44 4.97
N SER A 137 1.51 -11.08 4.50
CA SER A 137 1.71 -10.52 3.17
C SER A 137 2.52 -11.48 2.29
N SER A 138 2.27 -11.42 0.99
CA SER A 138 2.99 -12.20 0.00
C SER A 138 4.51 -11.98 0.08
N PRO A 139 5.30 -13.03 -0.22
CA PRO A 139 6.75 -12.92 -0.31
C PRO A 139 7.16 -11.84 -1.32
N GLY A 140 8.24 -11.14 -1.03
CA GLY A 140 8.76 -10.08 -1.91
C GLY A 140 7.94 -8.78 -1.95
N THR A 141 6.88 -8.67 -1.14
CA THR A 141 6.13 -7.40 -1.02
C THR A 141 6.97 -6.32 -0.34
N SER A 142 7.02 -5.15 -0.95
CA SER A 142 7.74 -3.95 -0.48
C SER A 142 6.88 -2.69 -0.60
N ILE A 143 7.27 -1.62 0.11
CA ILE A 143 6.65 -0.29 0.02
C ILE A 143 7.71 0.73 -0.38
N CYS A 144 7.47 1.47 -1.44
CA CYS A 144 8.38 2.49 -1.96
C CYS A 144 7.75 3.88 -2.00
N GLU A 145 8.59 4.92 -1.99
CA GLU A 145 8.19 6.33 -2.12
C GLU A 145 8.02 6.78 -3.58
N GLY A 146 8.17 5.85 -4.53
CA GLY A 146 8.02 6.09 -5.95
C GLY A 146 7.90 4.80 -6.76
N GLU A 147 7.73 4.98 -8.07
CA GLU A 147 7.62 3.90 -9.05
C GLU A 147 9.01 3.31 -9.39
N TYR A 148 9.62 2.64 -8.42
CA TYR A 148 10.89 1.95 -8.57
C TYR A 148 10.98 0.79 -7.59
N LEU A 149 11.78 -0.23 -7.92
CA LEU A 149 12.01 -1.35 -7.01
C LEU A 149 12.80 -0.90 -5.78
N CYS A 150 12.27 -1.19 -4.60
CA CYS A 150 12.96 -1.03 -3.33
C CYS A 150 12.76 -2.28 -2.46
N GLU A 151 13.43 -2.36 -1.31
CA GLU A 151 13.32 -3.47 -0.36
C GLU A 151 12.69 -3.04 0.98
N ASN A 152 12.23 -1.80 1.04
CA ASN A 152 11.62 -1.23 2.23
C ASN A 152 10.31 -1.95 2.54
N ARG A 153 10.06 -2.18 3.83
CA ARG A 153 8.77 -2.68 4.34
C ARG A 153 8.02 -1.64 5.15
N ARG A 154 8.60 -0.45 5.27
CA ARG A 154 8.11 0.68 6.06
C ARG A 154 8.47 1.96 5.33
N MET A 155 7.55 2.91 5.38
CA MET A 155 7.73 4.24 4.80
C MET A 155 7.09 5.27 5.74
N GLU A 156 7.67 6.46 5.79
CA GLU A 156 7.20 7.56 6.61
C GLU A 156 7.08 8.83 5.78
N TRP A 157 6.10 9.66 6.08
CA TRP A 157 5.97 10.98 5.46
C TRP A 157 5.59 12.04 6.49
N LYS A 158 5.85 13.31 6.14
CA LYS A 158 5.46 14.45 6.99
C LYS A 158 3.95 14.47 7.12
N ARG A 159 3.46 14.63 8.36
CA ARG A 159 2.02 14.65 8.67
C ARG A 159 1.22 15.71 7.89
N SER A 160 1.85 16.83 7.54
CA SER A 160 1.23 17.90 6.77
C SER A 160 1.13 17.60 5.26
N ARG A 161 1.50 16.39 4.83
CA ARG A 161 1.47 15.96 3.42
C ARG A 161 0.74 14.65 3.33
N HIS A 162 0.14 14.41 2.17
CA HIS A 162 -0.37 13.08 1.83
C HIS A 162 0.81 12.20 1.41
N GLY A 163 0.80 10.95 1.87
CA GLY A 163 1.75 9.94 1.45
C GLY A 163 1.49 9.56 -0.01
N GLN A 164 2.55 9.25 -0.73
CA GLN A 164 2.49 8.62 -2.04
C GLN A 164 3.09 7.23 -1.84
N VAL A 165 2.25 6.19 -1.89
CA VAL A 165 2.63 4.83 -1.47
C VAL A 165 2.60 3.91 -2.69
N TRP A 166 3.75 3.31 -3.00
CA TRP A 166 3.83 2.24 -4.00
C TRP A 166 3.99 0.90 -3.30
N ILE A 167 2.97 0.03 -3.38
CA ILE A 167 3.03 -1.33 -2.82
C ILE A 167 3.45 -2.28 -3.94
N ILE A 168 4.68 -2.75 -3.89
CA ILE A 168 5.27 -3.56 -4.96
C ILE A 168 5.19 -5.04 -4.59
N PHE A 169 4.49 -5.80 -5.41
CA PHE A 169 4.42 -7.25 -5.35
C PHE A 169 5.41 -7.89 -6.32
N ARG A 170 6.15 -8.89 -5.84
CA ARG A 170 7.10 -9.67 -6.63
C ARG A 170 6.68 -11.15 -6.57
N PRO A 171 5.73 -11.59 -7.41
CA PRO A 171 5.10 -12.90 -7.28
C PRO A 171 6.07 -14.09 -7.34
N PHE A 172 7.18 -13.92 -8.06
CA PHE A 172 8.21 -14.95 -8.21
C PHE A 172 9.37 -14.80 -7.22
N ALA A 173 9.28 -13.92 -6.23
CA ALA A 173 10.28 -13.81 -5.19
C ALA A 173 10.22 -15.04 -4.29
N ALA A 174 11.38 -15.68 -4.06
CA ALA A 174 11.49 -16.75 -3.08
C ALA A 174 11.08 -16.23 -1.69
N ARG A 175 10.37 -17.06 -0.91
CA ARG A 175 10.23 -16.80 0.53
C ARG A 175 11.64 -16.67 1.12
N PRO A 176 11.93 -15.67 1.97
CA PRO A 176 13.11 -15.75 2.81
C PRO A 176 12.99 -17.06 3.58
N ARG A 177 13.87 -18.03 3.29
CA ARG A 177 13.98 -19.19 4.16
C ARG A 177 14.41 -18.60 5.49
N TYR A 178 13.63 -18.84 6.55
CA TYR A 178 14.17 -18.78 7.90
C TYR A 178 15.27 -19.85 7.94
N THR A 179 16.48 -19.50 7.51
CA THR A 179 17.66 -20.27 7.88
C THR A 179 17.81 -20.00 9.35
N ASN A 180 17.52 -21.01 10.18
CA ASN A 180 17.94 -21.00 11.57
C ASN A 180 19.39 -20.49 11.61
N PRO A 181 19.74 -19.55 12.51
CA PRO A 181 21.15 -19.21 12.70
C PRO A 181 21.90 -20.52 12.93
N PRO A 182 23.11 -20.68 12.35
CA PRO A 182 23.89 -21.90 12.54
C PRO A 182 23.93 -22.19 14.04
N GLN A 183 23.33 -23.32 14.42
CA GLN A 183 23.46 -23.86 15.76
C GLN A 183 24.96 -24.01 15.96
N THR A 184 25.53 -23.15 16.80
CA THR A 184 26.90 -23.31 17.24
C THR A 184 26.87 -24.60 18.05
N GLU A 185 27.35 -25.68 17.45
CA GLU A 185 27.59 -26.94 18.15
C GLU A 185 28.41 -26.60 19.40
N PRO A 186 27.98 -27.02 20.60
CA PRO A 186 28.81 -26.87 21.78
C PRO A 186 30.09 -27.67 21.52
N ASN A 187 31.22 -26.96 21.57
CA ASN A 187 32.55 -27.57 21.64
C ASN A 187 32.55 -28.47 22.87
N ILE A 188 32.42 -29.77 22.67
CA ILE A 188 32.77 -30.78 23.66
C ILE A 188 34.29 -30.73 23.69
N LEU A 189 34.84 -30.03 24.67
CA LEU A 189 36.23 -30.18 25.05
C LEU A 189 36.32 -31.56 25.71
N ASP A 190 36.90 -32.52 24.98
CA ASP A 190 37.43 -33.73 25.59
C ASP A 190 38.61 -33.32 26.50
N ASP A 191 38.32 -33.12 27.79
CA ASP A 191 39.33 -33.10 28.84
C ASP A 191 39.77 -34.55 29.11
N ASP A 192 40.68 -35.05 28.27
CA ASP A 192 41.63 -36.09 28.65
C ASP A 192 42.86 -35.39 29.28
N LEU A 193 42.93 -35.41 30.62
CA LEU A 193 44.14 -35.62 31.45
C LEU A 193 43.84 -35.57 32.96
#